data_AF-A0A0G0XFG5-F1
#
_entry.id   AF-A0A0G0XFG5-F1
#
_cell.length_a   1.000
_cell.length_b   1.000
_cell.length_c   1.000
_cell.angle_alpha   90.00
_cell.angle_beta   90.00
_cell.angle_gamma   90.00
#
_symmetry.space_group_name_H-M   'P 1'
#
loop_
_entity.id
_entity.type
_entity.pdbx_description
1 polymer ?
#
loop_
_entity_poly.entity_id
_entity_poly.type
_entity_poly.pdbx_seq_one_letter_code
_entity_poly.pdbx_strand_id
1 'polypeptide(L)'
;LEISESEFESADIDFLSIKILLYQTGYLTIKSYNKTDRTYVLGYPNAEVAHAFINKLMFYVGKLSESDFSAGIRKIRLALQSDDIELFVEQFNHMLSMIPFMLFKRGEAFYQTIFFLICQAAGFKTRVEVATALGSIDAMIEFGSKKYIFEFKIDDSAKKALEQIKRKEYYRGFLAQATKQQLVLVGVSFDTVTRQINEYEIERMNTIM
;
A
#
# COMPACT_ATOMS: atom_id res chain seq x y z
N LEU A 1 6.76 7.43 -10.62
CA LEU A 1 7.33 6.50 -11.62
C LEU A 1 8.36 7.26 -12.42
N GLU A 2 9.54 6.71 -12.67
CA GLU A 2 10.57 7.38 -13.49
C GLU A 2 10.65 6.77 -14.88
N ILE A 3 10.90 7.60 -15.88
CA ILE A 3 11.13 7.22 -17.28
C ILE A 3 12.25 8.08 -17.87
N SER A 4 13.14 7.49 -18.67
CA SER A 4 14.20 8.26 -19.33
C SER A 4 13.63 9.11 -20.47
N GLU A 5 14.29 10.22 -20.78
CA GLU A 5 13.91 11.11 -21.88
C GLU A 5 13.88 10.37 -23.23
N SER A 6 14.85 9.49 -23.48
CA SER A 6 14.88 8.67 -24.69
C SER A 6 13.71 7.70 -24.80
N GLU A 7 13.29 7.06 -23.70
CA GLU A 7 12.13 6.15 -23.67
C GLU A 7 10.83 6.95 -23.83
N PHE A 8 10.76 8.14 -23.23
CA PHE A 8 9.59 9.01 -23.30
C PHE A 8 9.36 9.58 -24.71
N GLU A 9 10.44 9.88 -25.43
CA GLU A 9 10.43 10.40 -26.80
C GLU A 9 10.30 9.30 -27.87
N SER A 10 10.73 8.07 -27.56
CA SER A 10 10.56 6.92 -28.46
C SER A 10 9.11 6.44 -28.45
N ALA A 11 8.30 6.96 -29.37
CA ALA A 11 6.96 6.44 -29.66
C ALA A 11 7.05 5.26 -30.64
N ASP A 12 7.73 4.18 -30.25
CA ASP A 12 7.69 2.93 -31.00
C ASP A 12 6.32 2.29 -30.76
N ILE A 13 5.43 2.36 -31.76
CA ILE A 13 4.03 1.92 -31.65
C ILE A 13 3.95 0.41 -31.33
N ASP A 14 4.95 -0.35 -31.76
CA ASP A 14 5.04 -1.80 -31.54
C ASP A 14 5.48 -2.17 -30.11
N PHE A 15 6.05 -1.22 -29.36
CA PHE A 15 6.51 -1.41 -27.97
C PHE A 15 6.19 -0.20 -27.08
N LEU A 16 4.90 0.17 -27.00
CA LEU A 16 4.47 1.25 -26.12
C LEU A 16 4.54 0.81 -24.65
N SER A 17 5.49 1.38 -23.88
CA SER A 17 5.59 1.07 -22.45
C SER A 17 4.31 1.54 -21.71
N ILE A 18 3.88 0.77 -20.70
CA ILE A 18 2.66 1.07 -19.92
C ILE A 18 2.69 2.49 -19.34
N LYS A 19 3.89 3.01 -19.01
CA LYS A 19 4.09 4.36 -18.50
C LYS A 19 3.71 5.42 -19.55
N ILE A 20 4.12 5.23 -20.80
CA ILE A 20 3.79 6.12 -21.92
C ILE A 20 2.30 6.05 -22.22
N LEU A 21 1.71 4.85 -22.24
CA LEU A 21 0.26 4.70 -22.47
C LEU A 21 -0.55 5.44 -21.40
N LEU A 22 -0.19 5.28 -20.13
CA LEU A 22 -0.85 5.98 -19.02
C LEU A 22 -0.66 7.50 -19.08
N TYR A 23 0.49 7.97 -19.58
CA TYR A 23 0.70 9.39 -19.83
C TYR A 23 -0.17 9.92 -20.98
N GLN A 24 -0.15 9.25 -22.14
CA GLN A 24 -0.90 9.63 -23.34
C GLN A 24 -2.42 9.61 -23.12
N THR A 25 -2.90 8.67 -22.28
CA THR A 25 -4.32 8.57 -21.90
C THR A 25 -4.72 9.48 -20.74
N GLY A 26 -3.79 10.28 -20.21
CA GLY A 26 -4.04 11.29 -19.17
C GLY A 26 -4.11 10.76 -17.73
N TYR A 27 -3.85 9.46 -17.50
CA TYR A 27 -3.77 8.90 -16.15
C TYR A 27 -2.49 9.33 -15.40
N LEU A 28 -1.40 9.58 -16.11
CA LEU A 28 -0.16 10.13 -15.55
C LEU A 28 0.16 11.48 -16.19
N THR A 29 0.82 12.34 -15.42
CA THR A 29 1.39 13.61 -15.89
C THR A 29 2.82 13.76 -15.38
N ILE A 30 3.59 14.65 -16.00
CA ILE A 30 4.95 14.99 -15.57
C ILE A 30 4.85 15.79 -14.27
N LYS A 31 5.51 15.29 -13.23
CA LYS A 31 5.62 15.96 -11.93
C LYS A 31 6.93 16.75 -11.81
N SER A 32 8.01 16.22 -12.37
CA SER A 32 9.30 16.90 -12.45
C SER A 32 10.18 16.29 -13.54
N TYR A 33 11.24 17.02 -13.89
CA TYR A 33 12.29 16.57 -14.80
C TYR A 33 13.65 16.73 -14.11
N ASN A 34 14.42 15.66 -14.06
CA ASN A 34 15.79 15.66 -13.57
C ASN A 34 16.74 15.84 -14.76
N LYS A 35 17.37 17.02 -14.84
CA LYS A 35 18.29 17.38 -15.93
C LYS A 35 19.60 16.60 -15.91
N THR A 36 20.06 16.19 -14.72
CA THR A 36 21.34 15.46 -14.56
C THR A 36 21.21 14.07 -15.16
N ASP A 37 20.11 13.40 -14.83
CA ASP A 37 19.88 12.01 -15.25
C ASP A 37 19.02 11.91 -16.53
N ARG A 38 18.54 13.05 -17.04
CA ARG A 38 17.61 13.15 -18.18
C ARG A 38 16.39 12.23 -18.01
N THR A 39 15.75 12.32 -16.85
CA THR A 39 14.59 11.49 -16.48
C THR A 39 13.39 12.34 -16.12
N TYR A 40 12.20 11.88 -16.54
CA TYR A 40 10.91 12.43 -16.13
C TYR A 40 10.35 11.63 -14.95
N VAL A 41 9.86 12.34 -13.94
CA VAL A 41 9.07 11.75 -12.85
C VAL A 41 7.60 11.90 -13.21
N LEU A 42 6.93 10.78 -13.42
CA LEU A 42 5.50 10.68 -13.69
C LEU A 42 4.70 10.37 -12.42
N GLY A 43 3.51 10.97 -12.32
CA GLY A 43 2.54 10.70 -11.26
C GLY A 43 1.12 11.12 -11.66
N TYR A 44 0.12 10.75 -10.85
CA TYR A 44 -1.27 11.09 -11.14
C TYR A 44 -1.48 12.62 -11.14
N PRO A 45 -2.28 13.17 -12.08
CA PRO A 45 -2.59 14.59 -12.13
C PRO A 45 -3.13 15.12 -10.79
N ASN A 46 -4.10 14.40 -10.23
CA ASN A 46 -4.75 14.70 -8.96
C ASN A 46 -5.24 13.38 -8.30
N ALA A 47 -5.82 13.49 -7.09
CA ALA A 47 -6.32 12.34 -6.34
C ALA A 47 -7.50 11.66 -7.04
N GLU A 48 -8.40 12.40 -7.70
CA GLU A 48 -9.56 11.84 -8.38
C GLU A 48 -9.17 10.88 -9.51
N VAL A 49 -8.21 11.28 -10.35
CA VAL A 49 -7.66 10.45 -11.43
C VAL A 49 -6.98 9.20 -10.87
N ALA A 50 -6.24 9.34 -9.76
CA ALA A 50 -5.61 8.21 -9.08
C ALA A 50 -6.65 7.19 -8.61
N HIS A 51 -7.69 7.66 -7.92
CA HIS A 51 -8.77 6.82 -7.41
C HIS A 51 -9.54 6.15 -8.54
N ALA A 52 -9.90 6.89 -9.60
CA ALA A 52 -10.62 6.34 -10.74
C ALA A 52 -9.82 5.24 -11.48
N PHE A 53 -8.51 5.46 -11.65
CA PHE A 53 -7.63 4.47 -12.27
C PHE A 53 -7.52 3.19 -11.43
N ILE A 54 -7.32 3.33 -10.11
CA ILE A 54 -7.23 2.19 -9.20
C ILE A 54 -8.53 1.41 -9.19
N ASN A 55 -9.68 2.08 -9.13
CA ASN A 55 -10.99 1.42 -9.17
C ASN A 55 -11.18 0.63 -10.47
N LYS A 56 -10.81 1.20 -11.63
CA LYS A 56 -10.88 0.49 -12.92
C LYS A 56 -9.93 -0.70 -12.99
N LEU A 57 -8.70 -0.57 -12.49
CA LEU A 57 -7.73 -1.66 -12.47
C LEU A 57 -8.26 -2.82 -11.61
N MET A 58 -8.84 -2.50 -10.45
CA MET A 58 -9.43 -3.49 -9.55
C MET A 58 -10.66 -4.18 -10.15
N PHE A 59 -11.50 -3.46 -10.90
CA PHE A 59 -12.58 -4.07 -11.67
C PHE A 59 -12.05 -5.11 -12.67
N TYR A 60 -11.01 -4.73 -13.43
CA TYR A 60 -10.44 -5.58 -14.46
C TYR A 60 -9.71 -6.80 -13.89
N VAL A 61 -9.01 -6.64 -12.77
CA VAL A 61 -8.26 -7.71 -12.10
C VAL A 61 -9.18 -8.64 -11.29
N GLY A 62 -10.19 -8.08 -10.61
CA GLY A 62 -11.02 -8.80 -9.65
C GLY A 62 -12.37 -9.31 -10.16
N LYS A 63 -12.87 -8.85 -11.33
CA LYS A 63 -14.24 -9.09 -11.80
C LYS A 63 -15.33 -8.74 -10.77
N LEU A 64 -15.08 -7.70 -9.96
CA LEU A 64 -15.99 -7.29 -8.88
C LEU A 64 -17.03 -6.29 -9.35
N SER A 65 -18.20 -6.27 -8.71
CA SER A 65 -19.16 -5.19 -8.89
C SER A 65 -18.58 -3.90 -8.31
N GLU A 66 -18.80 -2.78 -8.99
CA GLU A 66 -18.29 -1.46 -8.55
C GLU A 66 -18.87 -1.05 -7.18
N SER A 67 -20.10 -1.48 -6.87
CA SER A 67 -20.78 -1.20 -5.61
C SER A 67 -20.18 -1.93 -4.41
N ASP A 68 -19.85 -3.22 -4.55
CA ASP A 68 -19.35 -4.01 -3.42
C ASP A 68 -17.92 -3.59 -3.06
N PHE A 69 -17.10 -3.35 -4.08
CA PHE A 69 -15.73 -2.87 -3.89
C PHE A 69 -15.70 -1.49 -3.25
N SER A 70 -16.49 -0.54 -3.77
CA SER A 70 -16.55 0.83 -3.20
C SER A 70 -17.07 0.83 -1.76
N ALA A 71 -18.04 -0.02 -1.44
CA ALA A 71 -18.52 -0.21 -0.07
C ALA A 71 -17.43 -0.77 0.85
N GLY A 72 -16.71 -1.81 0.42
CA GLY A 72 -15.61 -2.39 1.18
C GLY A 72 -14.48 -1.39 1.46
N ILE A 73 -14.04 -0.66 0.43
CA ILE A 73 -13.03 0.39 0.56
C ILE A 73 -13.47 1.50 1.52
N ARG A 74 -14.73 1.93 1.46
CA ARG A 74 -15.28 2.91 2.41
C ARG A 74 -15.24 2.40 3.84
N LYS A 75 -15.58 1.13 4.07
CA LYS A 75 -15.52 0.52 5.41
C LYS A 75 -14.09 0.41 5.95
N ILE A 76 -13.13 0.03 5.11
CA ILE A 76 -11.69 0.04 5.46
C ILE A 76 -11.24 1.43 5.92
N ARG A 77 -11.64 2.47 5.19
CA ARG A 77 -11.34 3.86 5.57
C ARG A 77 -11.97 4.25 6.90
N LEU A 78 -13.23 3.88 7.13
CA LEU A 78 -13.92 4.15 8.40
C LEU A 78 -13.26 3.44 9.58
N ALA A 79 -12.83 2.19 9.40
CA ALA A 79 -12.17 1.41 10.45
C ALA A 79 -10.88 2.09 10.94
N LEU A 80 -10.04 2.55 10.01
CA LEU A 80 -8.82 3.30 10.33
C LEU A 80 -9.13 4.68 10.94
N GLN A 81 -10.22 5.33 10.52
CA GLN A 81 -10.70 6.59 11.11
C GLN A 81 -11.13 6.42 12.58
N SER A 82 -11.75 5.30 12.93
CA SER A 82 -12.19 4.99 14.29
C SER A 82 -11.12 4.31 15.16
N ASP A 83 -9.90 4.12 14.66
CA ASP A 83 -8.84 3.32 15.29
C ASP A 83 -9.21 1.86 15.56
N ASP A 84 -10.12 1.33 14.76
CA ASP A 84 -10.65 -0.04 14.88
C ASP A 84 -9.88 -0.97 13.93
N ILE A 85 -8.77 -1.52 14.43
CA ILE A 85 -7.92 -2.42 13.65
C ILE A 85 -8.60 -3.77 13.43
N GLU A 86 -9.45 -4.22 14.36
CA GLU A 86 -10.20 -5.46 14.22
C GLU A 86 -11.14 -5.36 13.02
N LEU A 87 -11.93 -4.27 12.95
CA LEU A 87 -12.78 -3.99 11.80
C LEU A 87 -11.95 -3.80 10.53
N PHE A 88 -10.78 -3.16 10.60
CA PHE A 88 -9.91 -3.01 9.44
C PHE A 88 -9.49 -4.37 8.88
N VAL A 89 -9.06 -5.30 9.74
CA VAL A 89 -8.65 -6.67 9.35
C VAL A 89 -9.84 -7.45 8.81
N GLU A 90 -11.01 -7.36 9.43
CA GLU A 90 -12.23 -8.02 8.96
C GLU A 90 -12.59 -7.56 7.53
N GLN A 91 -12.62 -6.25 7.32
CA GLN A 91 -12.94 -5.70 6.00
C GLN A 91 -11.84 -6.00 4.98
N PHE A 92 -10.58 -6.04 5.40
CA PHE A 92 -9.48 -6.45 4.53
C PHE A 92 -9.62 -7.91 4.10
N ASN A 93 -9.96 -8.82 5.02
CA ASN A 93 -10.23 -10.23 4.71
C ASN A 93 -11.44 -10.40 3.79
N HIS A 94 -12.49 -9.59 3.98
CA HIS A 94 -13.62 -9.57 3.07
C HIS A 94 -13.17 -9.19 1.65
N MET A 95 -12.32 -8.18 1.49
CA MET A 95 -11.75 -7.78 0.21
C MET A 95 -10.82 -8.84 -0.39
N LEU A 96 -10.09 -9.60 0.42
CA LEU A 96 -9.29 -10.75 -0.06
C LEU A 96 -10.17 -11.88 -0.59
N SER A 97 -11.29 -12.19 0.08
CA SER A 97 -12.21 -13.26 -0.34
C SER A 97 -12.85 -13.03 -1.71
N MET A 98 -12.85 -11.78 -2.15
CA MET A 98 -13.33 -11.36 -3.46
C MET A 98 -12.36 -11.71 -4.60
N ILE A 99 -11.09 -12.00 -4.30
CA ILE A 99 -10.09 -12.34 -5.30
C ILE A 99 -10.21 -13.83 -5.66
N PRO A 100 -10.36 -14.19 -6.95
CA PRO A 100 -10.40 -15.59 -7.36
C PRO A 100 -9.16 -16.36 -6.92
N PHE A 101 -9.36 -17.57 -6.39
CA PHE A 101 -8.29 -18.34 -5.76
C PHE A 101 -7.09 -18.61 -6.69
N MET A 102 -7.33 -18.73 -7.99
CA MET A 102 -6.31 -18.99 -9.02
C MET A 102 -5.34 -17.81 -9.22
N LEU A 103 -5.71 -16.61 -8.78
CA LEU A 103 -4.87 -15.41 -8.91
C LEU A 103 -3.88 -15.24 -7.76
N PHE A 104 -4.07 -15.97 -6.65
CA PHE A 104 -3.14 -15.90 -5.53
C PHE A 104 -1.81 -16.55 -5.87
N LYS A 105 -0.72 -15.84 -5.57
CA LYS A 105 0.63 -16.41 -5.60
C LYS A 105 1.14 -16.61 -4.19
N ARG A 106 1.96 -17.65 -3.99
CA ARG A 106 2.69 -17.84 -2.74
C ARG A 106 3.80 -16.78 -2.63
N GLY A 107 3.95 -16.21 -1.44
CA GLY A 107 4.99 -15.23 -1.12
C GLY A 107 4.45 -13.97 -0.43
N GLU A 108 5.22 -13.44 0.52
CA GLU A 108 4.88 -12.21 1.27
C GLU A 108 4.65 -11.03 0.32
N ALA A 109 5.48 -10.89 -0.73
CA ALA A 109 5.38 -9.82 -1.72
C ALA A 109 4.02 -9.72 -2.41
N PHE A 110 3.33 -10.86 -2.63
CA PHE A 110 1.99 -10.85 -3.22
C PHE A 110 0.98 -10.19 -2.28
N TYR A 111 0.95 -10.61 -1.01
CA TYR A 111 0.05 -10.06 0.00
C TYR A 111 0.37 -8.59 0.31
N GLN A 112 1.64 -8.24 0.37
CA GLN A 112 2.11 -6.85 0.49
C GLN A 112 1.59 -5.98 -0.67
N THR A 113 1.65 -6.50 -1.90
CA THR A 113 1.14 -5.79 -3.09
C THR A 113 -0.38 -5.58 -3.00
N ILE A 114 -1.15 -6.62 -2.64
CA ILE A 114 -2.60 -6.49 -2.48
C ILE A 114 -2.95 -5.50 -1.35
N PHE A 115 -2.22 -5.57 -0.24
CA PHE A 115 -2.37 -4.62 0.87
C PHE A 115 -2.16 -3.17 0.42
N PHE A 116 -1.07 -2.93 -0.31
CA PHE A 116 -0.78 -1.62 -0.88
C PHE A 116 -1.91 -1.13 -1.78
N LEU A 117 -2.37 -1.96 -2.72
CA LEU A 117 -3.42 -1.59 -3.67
C LEU A 117 -4.73 -1.22 -2.96
N ILE A 118 -5.15 -2.01 -1.96
CA ILE A 118 -6.35 -1.73 -1.17
C ILE A 118 -6.19 -0.42 -0.39
N CYS A 119 -5.03 -0.18 0.21
CA CYS A 119 -4.79 1.07 0.95
C CYS A 119 -4.79 2.29 0.04
N GLN A 120 -4.20 2.19 -1.15
CA GLN A 120 -4.22 3.24 -2.17
C GLN A 120 -5.64 3.50 -2.67
N ALA A 121 -6.44 2.45 -2.89
CA ALA A 121 -7.86 2.58 -3.25
C ALA A 121 -8.67 3.29 -2.14
N ALA A 122 -8.35 3.02 -0.87
CA ALA A 122 -8.94 3.71 0.29
C ALA A 122 -8.50 5.18 0.43
N GLY A 123 -7.56 5.64 -0.40
CA GLY A 123 -7.03 7.01 -0.37
C GLY A 123 -6.11 7.27 0.81
N PHE A 124 -5.54 6.21 1.40
CA PHE A 124 -4.54 6.37 2.44
C PHE A 124 -3.21 6.86 1.86
N LYS A 125 -2.49 7.65 2.65
CA LYS A 125 -1.11 8.00 2.33
C LYS A 125 -0.22 6.82 2.75
N THR A 126 -0.05 5.86 1.84
CA THR A 126 0.71 4.64 2.09
C THR A 126 2.11 4.72 1.48
N ARG A 127 3.12 4.26 2.23
CA ARG A 127 4.47 3.98 1.73
C ARG A 127 4.76 2.51 1.90
N VAL A 128 5.40 1.89 0.92
CA VAL A 128 5.74 0.46 0.89
C VAL A 128 7.23 0.35 0.63
N GLU A 129 7.86 -0.71 1.12
CA GLU A 129 9.30 -0.96 1.00
C GLU A 129 10.13 0.26 1.42
N VAL A 130 9.79 0.86 2.57
CA VAL A 130 10.53 2.03 3.04
C VAL A 130 11.90 1.55 3.51
N ALA A 131 12.89 1.73 2.65
CA ALA A 131 14.28 1.43 2.96
C ALA A 131 14.75 2.28 4.15
N THR A 132 15.23 1.61 5.18
CA THR A 132 15.89 2.19 6.34
C THR A 132 17.30 1.63 6.44
N ALA A 133 18.14 2.25 7.27
CA ALA A 133 19.51 1.76 7.52
C ALA A 133 19.56 0.32 8.09
N LEU A 134 18.43 -0.20 8.62
CA LEU A 134 18.34 -1.49 9.30
C LEU A 134 17.41 -2.50 8.59
N GLY A 135 16.90 -2.16 7.40
CA GLY A 135 16.00 -3.01 6.60
C GLY A 135 14.86 -2.24 5.93
N SER A 136 13.94 -2.96 5.28
CA SER A 136 12.76 -2.38 4.63
C SER A 136 11.51 -2.55 5.48
N ILE A 137 10.72 -1.50 5.67
CA ILE A 137 9.36 -1.59 6.24
C ILE A 137 8.44 -2.08 5.13
N ASP A 138 7.65 -3.12 5.41
CA ASP A 138 6.72 -3.64 4.42
C ASP A 138 5.67 -2.60 4.02
N ALA A 139 4.96 -2.02 4.99
CA ALA A 139 4.04 -0.91 4.71
C ALA A 139 3.92 0.08 5.87
N MET A 140 3.68 1.34 5.54
CA MET A 140 3.38 2.41 6.48
C MET A 140 2.19 3.22 5.98
N ILE A 141 1.20 3.43 6.84
CA ILE A 141 0.04 4.29 6.57
C ILE A 141 0.12 5.53 7.46
N GLU A 142 0.09 6.71 6.84
CA GLU A 142 -0.12 7.97 7.56
C GLU A 142 -1.59 8.37 7.48
N PHE A 143 -2.26 8.47 8.63
CA PHE A 143 -3.67 8.83 8.69
C PHE A 143 -3.97 9.74 9.90
N GLY A 144 -4.40 10.97 9.63
CA GLY A 144 -4.63 11.98 10.68
C GLY A 144 -3.35 12.25 11.51
N SER A 145 -3.47 12.15 12.83
CA SER A 145 -2.33 12.24 13.77
C SER A 145 -1.69 10.89 14.07
N LYS A 146 -1.95 9.85 13.26
CA LYS A 146 -1.45 8.50 13.50
C LYS A 146 -0.58 8.01 12.35
N LYS A 147 0.43 7.21 12.72
CA LYS A 147 1.24 6.43 11.79
C LYS A 147 1.11 4.96 12.16
N TYR A 148 0.71 4.15 11.20
CA TYR A 148 0.62 2.70 11.34
C TYR A 148 1.78 2.08 10.58
N ILE A 149 2.59 1.27 11.25
CA ILE A 149 3.69 0.49 10.65
C ILE A 149 3.26 -0.96 10.65
N PHE A 150 3.22 -1.55 9.45
CA PHE A 150 2.87 -2.93 9.23
C PHE A 150 4.09 -3.74 8.83
N GLU A 151 4.14 -4.96 9.36
CA GLU A 151 5.06 -6.01 8.95
C GLU A 151 4.26 -7.28 8.75
N PHE A 152 4.51 -7.97 7.63
CA PHE A 152 3.74 -9.14 7.24
C PHE A 152 4.58 -10.41 7.34
N LYS A 153 3.91 -11.50 7.66
CA LYS A 153 4.43 -12.86 7.55
C LYS A 153 3.44 -13.73 6.80
N ILE A 154 3.94 -14.71 6.05
CA ILE A 154 3.12 -15.80 5.51
C ILE A 154 3.39 -17.07 6.32
N ASP A 155 2.33 -17.78 6.69
CA ASP A 155 2.39 -19.06 7.40
C ASP A 155 3.33 -19.03 8.64
N ASP A 156 3.46 -17.87 9.28
CA ASP A 156 4.26 -17.64 10.49
C ASP A 156 3.60 -16.57 11.38
N SER A 157 3.89 -16.55 12.68
CA SER A 157 3.08 -15.81 13.68
C SER A 157 3.13 -14.29 13.53
N ALA A 158 2.02 -13.62 13.86
CA ALA A 158 1.95 -12.16 13.93
C ALA A 158 2.91 -11.57 14.98
N LYS A 159 3.16 -12.31 16.07
CA LYS A 159 4.13 -11.93 17.11
C LYS A 159 5.55 -11.74 16.56
N LYS A 160 6.02 -12.66 15.72
CA LYS A 160 7.34 -12.53 15.06
C LYS A 160 7.40 -11.32 14.14
N ALA A 161 6.31 -11.00 13.44
CA ALA A 161 6.21 -9.79 12.63
C ALA A 161 6.37 -8.53 13.51
N LEU A 162 5.65 -8.47 14.64
CA LEU A 162 5.75 -7.36 15.59
C LEU A 162 7.16 -7.24 16.21
N GLU A 163 7.77 -8.36 16.58
CA GLU A 163 9.16 -8.40 17.07
C GLU A 163 10.16 -7.94 16.01
N GLN A 164 9.94 -8.26 14.73
CA GLN A 164 10.77 -7.79 13.62
C GLN A 164 10.71 -6.26 13.48
N ILE A 165 9.52 -5.65 13.60
CA ILE A 165 9.36 -4.18 13.62
C ILE A 165 10.18 -3.58 14.76
N LYS A 166 10.06 -4.16 15.96
CA LYS A 166 10.75 -3.68 17.17
C LYS A 166 12.26 -3.73 17.04
N ARG A 167 12.79 -4.89 16.61
CA ARG A 167 14.23 -5.16 16.49
C ARG A 167 14.91 -4.23 15.50
N LYS A 168 14.25 -3.95 14.37
CA LYS A 168 14.84 -3.13 13.31
C LYS A 168 14.66 -1.63 13.56
N GLU A 169 13.96 -1.25 14.63
CA GLU A 169 13.84 0.13 15.12
C GLU A 169 13.40 1.13 14.05
N TYR A 170 12.66 0.65 13.04
CA TYR A 170 12.22 1.43 11.89
C TYR A 170 11.47 2.71 12.27
N TYR A 171 10.86 2.69 13.45
CA TYR A 171 10.13 3.78 14.03
C TYR A 171 10.99 4.88 14.65
N ARG A 172 12.27 4.65 14.96
CA ARG A 172 13.14 5.64 15.64
C ARG A 172 13.32 6.92 14.84
N GLY A 173 13.47 6.82 13.52
CA GLY A 173 13.53 8.00 12.63
C GLY A 173 12.23 8.82 12.64
N PHE A 174 11.10 8.17 12.94
CA PHE A 174 9.81 8.84 13.07
C PHE A 174 9.55 9.37 14.48
N LEU A 175 10.11 8.77 15.53
CA LEU A 175 9.98 9.23 16.92
C LEU A 175 10.47 10.68 17.10
N ALA A 176 11.56 11.06 16.42
CA ALA A 176 12.07 12.44 16.44
C ALA A 176 11.10 13.47 15.81
N GLN A 177 10.23 13.02 14.90
CA GLN A 177 9.17 13.82 14.28
C GLN A 177 7.80 13.63 14.96
N ALA A 178 7.70 12.66 15.89
CA ALA A 178 6.45 12.18 16.47
C ALA A 178 5.95 13.04 17.63
N THR A 179 6.48 14.23 17.87
CA THR A 179 6.04 15.14 18.95
C THR A 179 4.54 15.49 18.89
N LYS A 180 3.85 15.14 17.78
CA LYS A 180 2.38 15.25 17.63
C LYS A 180 1.68 14.02 17.03
N GLN A 181 2.40 12.93 16.75
CA GLN A 181 1.83 11.77 16.05
C GLN A 181 1.95 10.49 16.88
N GLN A 182 0.83 9.79 17.10
CA GLN A 182 0.81 8.48 17.76
C GLN A 182 1.28 7.42 16.77
N LEU A 183 2.18 6.57 17.22
CA LEU A 183 2.70 5.47 16.42
C LEU A 183 2.04 4.15 16.83
N VAL A 184 1.56 3.39 15.85
CA VAL A 184 0.93 2.09 16.05
C VAL A 184 1.70 1.06 15.21
N LEU A 185 2.24 0.05 15.88
CA LEU A 185 2.93 -1.08 15.24
C LEU A 185 1.94 -2.23 15.10
N VAL A 186 1.89 -2.83 13.91
CA VAL A 186 0.95 -3.92 13.60
C VAL A 186 1.72 -5.06 12.95
N GLY A 187 1.88 -6.16 13.67
CA GLY A 187 2.36 -7.42 13.10
C GLY A 187 1.20 -8.20 12.53
N VAL A 188 1.31 -8.72 11.31
CA VAL A 188 0.23 -9.42 10.62
C VAL A 188 0.72 -10.76 10.08
N SER A 189 -0.07 -11.81 10.30
CA SER A 189 0.13 -13.12 9.69
C SER A 189 -0.93 -13.38 8.63
N PHE A 190 -0.49 -13.83 7.45
CA PHE A 190 -1.35 -14.36 6.41
C PHE A 190 -1.24 -15.88 6.37
N ASP A 191 -2.39 -16.55 6.30
CA ASP A 191 -2.46 -17.98 6.08
C ASP A 191 -2.67 -18.25 4.58
N THR A 192 -1.77 -19.03 3.97
CA THR A 192 -1.81 -19.27 2.51
C THR A 192 -2.88 -20.29 2.08
N VAL A 193 -3.46 -21.04 3.02
CA VAL A 193 -4.54 -22.00 2.77
C VAL A 193 -5.88 -21.26 2.69
N THR A 194 -6.18 -20.46 3.71
CA THR A 194 -7.41 -19.65 3.83
C THR A 194 -7.33 -18.35 3.03
N ARG A 195 -6.12 -17.89 2.69
CA ARG A 195 -5.81 -16.62 2.00
C ARG A 195 -6.34 -15.39 2.74
N GLN A 196 -6.24 -15.43 4.06
CA GLN A 196 -6.73 -14.39 4.96
C GLN A 196 -5.64 -14.02 5.96
N ILE A 197 -5.78 -12.85 6.55
CA ILE A 197 -5.13 -12.52 7.81
C ILE A 197 -5.76 -13.41 8.89
N ASN A 198 -4.99 -14.33 9.46
CA ASN A 198 -5.44 -15.24 10.51
C ASN A 198 -5.03 -14.75 11.90
N GLU A 199 -3.93 -14.00 12.01
CA GLU A 199 -3.45 -13.42 13.26
C GLU A 199 -2.97 -11.98 13.04
N TYR A 200 -3.16 -11.13 14.05
CA TYR A 200 -2.55 -9.80 14.09
C TYR A 200 -2.22 -9.41 15.53
N GLU A 201 -1.17 -8.63 15.70
CA GLU A 201 -0.67 -8.15 17.00
C GLU A 201 -0.45 -6.64 16.91
N ILE A 202 -0.90 -5.91 17.93
CA ILE A 202 -0.90 -4.44 17.92
C ILE A 202 -0.12 -3.92 19.13
N GLU A 203 0.80 -2.99 18.87
CA GLU A 203 1.42 -2.20 19.92
C GLU A 203 1.28 -0.70 19.65
N ARG A 204 0.67 0.02 20.57
CA ARG A 204 0.57 1.47 20.52
C ARG A 204 1.75 2.06 21.29
N MET A 205 2.63 2.78 20.61
CA MET A 205 3.75 3.45 21.25
C MET A 205 3.27 4.80 21.79
N ASN A 206 3.48 5.03 23.08
CA ASN A 206 3.24 6.33 23.68
C ASN A 206 4.33 7.29 23.22
N THR A 207 3.94 8.41 22.62
CA THR A 207 4.85 9.53 22.41
C THR A 207 5.27 10.04 23.78
N ILE A 208 6.55 9.95 24.12
CA ILE A 208 7.07 10.61 25.32
C ILE A 208 6.91 12.11 25.08
N MET A 209 6.12 12.73 25.95
CA MET A 209 5.79 14.15 25.93
C MET A 209 7.00 14.99 26.36
#